data_AF-A0A165QN73-F1
#
_entry.id   AF-A0A165QN73-F1
#
_cell.length_a   1.000
_cell.length_b   1.000
_cell.length_c   1.000
_cell.angle_alpha   90.00
_cell.angle_beta   90.00
_cell.angle_gamma   90.00
#
_symmetry.space_group_name_H-M   'P 1'
#
loop_
_entity.id
_entity.type
_entity.pdbx_description
1 polymer ?
#
loop_
_entity_poly.entity_id
_entity_poly.type
_entity_poly.pdbx_seq_one_letter_code
_entity_poly.pdbx_strand_id
1 'polypeptide(L)'
;MPPAGGFETLRYKRNLPTRGPSAYAILAGVTASVLYGCYVVAKARIEQKELEREKAWSRIYLTPLLMAEADRDTYRRQQIANAREAAIMSKVPGWSVRSVQLLRRPTC
;
A
#
# COMPACT_ATOMS: atom_id res chain seq x y z
N MET A 1 -4.06 27.86 82.14
CA MET A 1 -4.38 26.43 81.88
C MET A 1 -5.13 26.36 80.55
N PRO A 2 -4.94 25.34 79.69
CA PRO A 2 -5.74 25.23 78.46
C PRO A 2 -7.24 25.09 78.78
N PRO A 3 -8.14 25.55 77.89
CA PRO A 3 -9.58 25.54 78.14
C PRO A 3 -10.11 24.10 78.31
N ALA A 4 -11.04 23.91 79.24
CA ALA A 4 -11.55 22.59 79.65
C ALA A 4 -12.22 21.78 78.50
N GLY A 5 -12.54 22.42 77.37
CA GLY A 5 -13.15 21.80 76.19
C GLY A 5 -12.18 21.25 75.13
N GLY A 6 -10.86 21.41 75.29
CA GLY A 6 -9.87 20.96 74.30
C GLY A 6 -9.87 21.76 72.98
N PHE A 7 -8.92 21.46 72.08
CA PHE A 7 -8.82 22.08 70.75
C PHE A 7 -9.51 21.23 69.68
N GLU A 8 -9.97 21.88 68.62
CA GLU A 8 -10.54 21.19 67.46
C GLU A 8 -9.51 20.30 66.76
N THR A 9 -9.96 19.17 66.22
CA THR A 9 -9.09 18.25 65.48
C THR A 9 -8.69 18.86 64.13
N LEU A 10 -7.45 19.33 64.04
CA LEU A 10 -6.86 19.81 62.80
C LEU A 10 -6.56 18.65 61.84
N ARG A 11 -7.21 18.65 60.68
CA ARG A 11 -6.92 17.68 59.61
C ARG A 11 -5.63 18.06 58.89
N TYR A 12 -4.51 17.54 59.40
CA TYR A 12 -3.17 17.76 58.82
C TYR A 12 -2.90 16.94 57.55
N LYS A 13 -3.70 15.90 57.27
CA LYS A 13 -3.53 15.03 56.11
C LYS A 13 -4.26 15.58 54.88
N ARG A 14 -3.60 15.48 53.73
CA ARG A 14 -4.16 15.89 52.44
C ARG A 14 -5.25 14.90 52.00
N ASN A 15 -6.51 15.35 51.97
CA ASN A 15 -7.65 14.53 51.55
C ASN A 15 -7.94 14.73 50.04
N LEU A 16 -7.19 14.04 49.17
CA LEU A 16 -7.51 13.99 47.74
C LEU A 16 -8.40 12.79 47.43
N PRO A 17 -9.57 12.99 46.80
CA PRO A 17 -10.38 11.88 46.34
C PRO A 17 -9.72 11.25 45.11
N THR A 18 -9.47 9.94 45.15
CA THR A 18 -9.06 9.16 43.98
C THR A 18 -10.25 9.00 43.03
N ARG A 19 -10.51 10.01 42.20
CA ARG A 19 -11.56 9.99 41.18
C ARG A 19 -11.01 9.39 39.89
N GLY A 20 -11.64 8.32 39.42
CA GLY A 20 -11.34 7.70 38.14
C GLY A 20 -11.72 6.22 38.12
N PRO A 21 -11.93 5.63 36.93
CA PRO A 21 -12.06 4.19 36.80
C PRO A 21 -10.77 3.48 37.22
N SER A 22 -10.91 2.24 37.71
CA SER A 22 -9.74 1.44 38.09
C SER A 22 -8.83 1.17 36.87
N ALA A 23 -7.54 0.95 37.10
CA ALA A 23 -6.59 0.66 36.02
C ALA A 23 -7.05 -0.53 35.15
N TYR A 24 -7.59 -1.57 35.77
CA TYR A 24 -8.16 -2.72 35.06
C TYR A 24 -9.36 -2.35 34.19
N ALA A 25 -10.24 -1.44 34.64
CA ALA A 25 -11.38 -1.00 33.85
C ALA A 25 -10.93 -0.23 32.59
N ILE A 26 -9.89 0.60 32.71
CA ILE A 26 -9.32 1.32 31.56
C ILE A 26 -8.70 0.32 30.57
N LEU A 27 -7.88 -0.62 31.06
CA LEU A 27 -7.25 -1.63 30.21
C LEU A 27 -8.28 -2.51 29.49
N ALA A 28 -9.34 -2.93 30.20
CA ALA A 28 -10.42 -3.70 29.60
C ALA A 28 -11.16 -2.89 28.52
N GLY A 29 -11.46 -1.61 28.79
CA GLY A 29 -12.13 -0.73 27.83
C GLY A 29 -11.32 -0.52 26.56
N VAL A 30 -10.02 -0.24 26.71
CA VAL A 30 -9.12 -0.06 25.56
C VAL A 30 -9.01 -1.37 24.78
N THR A 31 -8.80 -2.50 25.45
CA THR A 31 -8.68 -3.80 24.79
C THR A 31 -9.95 -4.16 24.02
N ALA A 32 -11.13 -3.95 24.61
CA ALA A 32 -12.40 -4.18 23.95
C ALA A 32 -12.58 -3.28 22.72
N SER A 33 -12.22 -2.00 22.81
CA SER A 33 -12.29 -1.07 21.68
C SER A 33 -11.40 -1.49 20.51
N VAL A 34 -10.17 -1.95 20.80
CA VAL A 34 -9.23 -2.43 19.78
C VAL A 34 -9.73 -3.71 19.13
N LEU A 35 -10.20 -4.68 19.93
CA LEU A 35 -10.76 -5.92 19.41
C LEU A 35 -11.97 -5.67 18.49
N TYR A 36 -12.85 -4.75 18.88
CA TYR A 36 -13.98 -4.36 18.05
C TYR A 36 -13.53 -3.67 16.75
N GLY A 37 -12.57 -2.75 16.83
CA GLY A 37 -11.99 -2.11 15.64
C GLY A 37 -11.38 -3.11 14.67
N CYS A 38 -10.61 -4.08 15.18
CA CYS A 38 -10.03 -5.16 14.38
C CYS A 38 -11.10 -6.03 13.71
N TYR A 39 -12.23 -6.30 14.39
CA TYR A 39 -13.34 -7.06 13.82
C TYR A 39 -14.00 -6.34 12.63
N VAL A 40 -14.26 -5.03 12.76
CA VAL A 40 -14.85 -4.23 11.68
C VAL A 40 -13.89 -4.15 10.48
N VAL A 41 -12.60 -3.92 10.73
CA VAL A 41 -11.58 -3.91 9.66
C VAL A 41 -11.46 -5.28 8.98
N ALA A 42 -11.53 -6.37 9.74
CA ALA A 42 -11.48 -7.71 9.17
C ALA A 42 -12.65 -7.96 8.20
N LYS A 43 -13.86 -7.52 8.56
CA LYS A 43 -15.02 -7.57 7.65
C LYS A 43 -14.80 -6.75 6.38
N ALA A 44 -14.38 -5.49 6.52
CA ALA A 44 -14.13 -4.61 5.38
C ALA A 44 -13.05 -5.17 4.43
N ARG A 45 -12.03 -5.84 4.95
CA ARG A 45 -10.99 -6.48 4.13
C ARG A 45 -11.53 -7.61 3.24
N ILE A 46 -12.59 -8.30 3.66
CA ILE A 46 -13.20 -9.35 2.83
C ILE A 46 -13.85 -8.71 1.60
N GLU A 47 -14.61 -7.64 1.80
CA GLU A 47 -15.22 -6.87 0.71
C GLU A 47 -14.16 -6.25 -0.23
N GLN A 48 -13.10 -5.66 0.32
CA GLN A 48 -12.00 -5.12 -0.50
C GLN A 48 -11.33 -6.20 -1.37
N LYS A 49 -11.20 -7.43 -0.87
CA LYS A 49 -10.66 -8.54 -1.68
C LYS A 49 -11.57 -8.92 -2.85
N GLU A 50 -12.89 -8.80 -2.67
CA GLU A 50 -13.85 -9.04 -3.76
C GLU A 50 -13.73 -7.94 -4.82
N LEU A 51 -13.66 -6.68 -4.41
CA LEU A 51 -13.43 -5.54 -5.31
C LEU A 51 -12.09 -5.65 -6.06
N GLU A 52 -11.01 -6.03 -5.36
CA GLU A 52 -9.70 -6.26 -5.98
C GLU A 52 -9.74 -7.42 -6.99
N ARG A 53 -10.52 -8.47 -6.69
CA ARG A 53 -10.73 -9.59 -7.62
C ARG A 53 -11.47 -9.11 -8.87
N GLU A 54 -12.56 -8.35 -8.72
CA GLU A 54 -13.28 -7.77 -9.85
C GLU A 54 -12.38 -6.89 -10.72
N LYS A 55 -11.55 -6.06 -10.10
CA LYS A 55 -10.55 -5.23 -10.78
C LYS A 55 -9.48 -6.05 -11.49
N ALA A 56 -9.01 -7.15 -10.89
CA ALA A 56 -8.04 -8.05 -11.52
C ALA A 56 -8.67 -8.74 -12.74
N TRP A 57 -9.91 -9.18 -12.61
CA TRP A 57 -10.64 -9.83 -13.71
C TRP A 57 -10.87 -8.86 -14.87
N SER A 58 -11.33 -7.63 -14.61
CA SER A 58 -11.49 -6.62 -15.67
C SER A 58 -10.18 -6.34 -16.41
N ARG A 59 -9.06 -6.32 -15.68
CA ARG A 59 -7.74 -6.16 -16.29
C ARG A 59 -7.36 -7.36 -17.15
N ILE A 60 -7.57 -8.61 -16.71
CA ILE A 60 -7.23 -9.80 -17.50
C ILE A 60 -7.94 -9.79 -18.86
N TYR A 61 -9.21 -9.37 -18.90
CA TYR A 61 -9.96 -9.28 -20.16
C TYR A 61 -9.49 -8.15 -21.08
N LEU A 62 -9.07 -7.01 -20.53
CA LEU A 62 -8.60 -5.87 -21.33
C LEU A 62 -7.13 -5.99 -21.77
N THR A 63 -6.31 -6.71 -21.00
CA THR A 63 -4.88 -6.89 -21.26
C THR A 63 -4.55 -7.37 -22.68
N PRO A 64 -5.21 -8.39 -23.26
CA PRO A 64 -4.88 -8.83 -24.62
C PRO A 64 -5.13 -7.75 -25.68
N LEU A 65 -6.18 -6.94 -25.54
CA LEU A 65 -6.46 -5.83 -26.47
C LEU A 65 -5.36 -4.77 -26.39
N LEU A 66 -5.01 -4.34 -25.16
CA LEU A 66 -3.96 -3.33 -24.94
C LEU A 66 -2.59 -3.84 -25.41
N MET A 67 -2.29 -5.12 -25.20
CA MET A 67 -1.05 -5.74 -25.67
C MET A 67 -0.97 -5.76 -27.20
N ALA A 68 -2.09 -6.04 -27.88
CA ALA A 68 -2.16 -6.01 -29.33
C ALA A 68 -1.96 -4.60 -29.91
N GLU A 69 -2.50 -3.56 -29.26
CA GLU A 69 -2.26 -2.17 -29.64
C GLU A 69 -0.80 -1.76 -29.44
N ALA A 70 -0.22 -2.12 -28.29
CA ALA A 70 1.18 -1.87 -28.00
C ALA A 70 2.11 -2.56 -28.99
N ASP A 71 1.84 -3.82 -29.36
CA ASP A 71 2.63 -4.56 -30.34
C ASP A 71 2.61 -3.88 -31.72
N ARG A 72 1.43 -3.44 -32.20
CA ARG A 72 1.30 -2.67 -33.46
C ARG A 72 2.12 -1.39 -33.45
N ASP A 73 2.09 -0.65 -32.34
CA ASP A 73 2.85 0.59 -32.20
C ASP A 73 4.35 0.35 -32.15
N THR A 74 4.80 -0.68 -31.43
CA THR A 74 6.22 -1.03 -31.39
C THR A 74 6.72 -1.47 -32.76
N TYR A 75 5.95 -2.27 -33.49
CA TYR A 75 6.28 -2.69 -34.85
C TYR A 75 6.41 -1.48 -35.78
N ARG A 76 5.46 -0.53 -35.75
CA ARG A 76 5.54 0.70 -36.56
C ARG A 76 6.82 1.49 -36.28
N ARG A 77 7.15 1.69 -35.00
CA ARG A 77 8.38 2.40 -34.59
C ARG A 77 9.64 1.67 -35.05
N GLN A 78 9.65 0.35 -34.95
CA GLN A 78 10.77 -0.48 -35.42
C GLN A 78 10.95 -0.37 -36.93
N GLN A 79 9.88 -0.39 -37.73
CA GLN A 79 10.00 -0.22 -39.18
C GLN A 79 10.55 1.15 -39.56
N ILE A 80 10.09 2.21 -38.89
CA ILE A 80 10.61 3.57 -39.10
C ILE A 80 12.10 3.65 -38.71
N ALA A 81 12.48 3.06 -37.58
CA ALA A 81 13.88 3.03 -37.13
C ALA A 81 14.76 2.27 -38.14
N ASN A 82 14.31 1.09 -38.61
CA ASN A 82 15.03 0.29 -39.60
C ASN A 82 15.22 1.07 -40.92
N ALA A 83 14.18 1.77 -41.40
CA ALA A 83 14.25 2.56 -42.62
C ALA A 83 15.23 3.74 -42.47
N ARG A 84 15.23 4.41 -41.31
CA ARG A 84 16.19 5.48 -41.00
C ARG A 84 17.62 4.97 -40.93
N GLU A 85 17.82 3.84 -40.25
CA GLU A 85 19.13 3.19 -40.13
C GLU A 85 19.67 2.78 -41.50
N ALA A 86 18.84 2.18 -42.35
CA ALA A 86 19.20 1.80 -43.72
C ALA A 86 19.68 3.00 -44.54
N ALA A 87 18.99 4.15 -44.43
CA ALA A 87 19.38 5.37 -45.13
C ALA A 87 20.74 5.92 -44.63
N ILE A 88 20.92 5.98 -43.31
CA ILE A 88 22.13 6.55 -42.67
C ILE A 88 23.35 5.65 -42.91
N MET A 89 23.20 4.33 -42.78
CA MET A 89 24.30 3.37 -42.78
C MET A 89 24.63 2.80 -44.17
N SER A 90 24.05 3.36 -45.23
CA SER A 90 24.24 2.94 -46.62
C SER A 90 25.70 2.90 -47.10
N LYS A 91 26.61 3.64 -46.44
CA LYS A 91 28.02 3.78 -46.86
C LYS A 91 28.99 2.92 -46.04
N VAL A 92 28.52 2.20 -45.02
CA VAL A 92 29.40 1.43 -44.13
C VAL A 92 29.48 -0.03 -44.61
N PRO A 93 30.67 -0.53 -45.00
CA PRO A 93 30.81 -1.90 -45.48
C PRO A 93 30.58 -2.91 -44.33
N GLY A 94 29.78 -3.95 -44.60
CA GLY A 94 29.48 -5.03 -43.63
C GLY A 94 28.33 -4.75 -42.65
N TRP A 95 27.65 -3.59 -42.76
CA TRP A 95 26.50 -3.26 -41.91
C TRP A 95 25.21 -3.93 -42.39
N SER A 96 24.50 -4.63 -41.49
CA SER A 96 23.16 -5.17 -41.75
C SER A 96 22.12 -4.55 -40.82
N VAL A 97 21.07 -4.01 -41.41
CA VAL A 97 19.92 -3.43 -40.70
C VAL A 97 19.23 -4.54 -39.91
N ARG A 98 18.97 -4.33 -38.61
CA ARG A 98 18.36 -5.29 -37.64
C ARG A 98 19.32 -6.29 -36.95
N SER A 99 20.63 -6.19 -37.13
CA SER A 99 21.61 -7.11 -36.52
C SER A 99 21.52 -7.23 -34.98
N VAL A 100 21.25 -6.11 -34.28
CA VAL A 100 21.18 -6.07 -32.81
C VAL A 100 19.97 -6.84 -32.24
N GLN A 101 18.85 -6.92 -32.98
CA GLN A 101 17.67 -7.68 -32.53
C GLN A 101 17.83 -9.19 -32.70
N LEU A 102 18.67 -9.65 -33.63
CA LEU A 102 18.91 -11.09 -33.87
C LEU A 102 19.89 -11.71 -32.86
N LEU A 103 20.79 -10.91 -32.28
CA LEU A 103 21.76 -11.35 -31.26
C LEU A 103 21.16 -11.54 -29.86
N ARG A 104 19.87 -11.23 -29.67
CA ARG A 104 19.17 -11.30 -28.38
C ARG A 104 18.15 -12.44 -28.31
N ARG A 105 18.46 -13.60 -28.88
CA ARG A 105 17.76 -14.83 -28.49
C ARG A 105 18.38 -15.34 -27.19
N PRO A 106 17.60 -15.54 -26.11
CA PRO A 106 18.14 -16.18 -24.92
C PRO A 106 18.56 -17.60 -25.27
N THR A 107 19.83 -17.90 -25.09
CA THR A 107 20.29 -19.25 -24.76
C THR A 107 19.62 -19.64 -23.44
N CYS A 108 18.57 -20.46 -23.53
CA CYS A 108 18.11 -21.49 -22.59
C CYS A 108 16.89 -22.17 -23.21
#